data_AF-A0A9W4SZ87-F1
#
_entry.id   AF-A0A9W4SZ87-F1
#
_cell.length_a   1.000
_cell.length_b   1.000
_cell.length_c   1.000
_cell.angle_alpha   90.00
_cell.angle_beta   90.00
_cell.angle_gamma   90.00
#
_symmetry.space_group_name_H-M   'P 1'
#
loop_
_entity.id
_entity.type
_entity.pdbx_description
1 polymer ?
#
loop_
_entity_poly.entity_id
_entity_poly.type
_entity_poly.pdbx_seq_one_letter_code
_entity_poly.pdbx_strand_id
1 'polypeptide(L)'
;ALLSKNAILSRYFVQRLLMHFGNYDENLIKLKVEHNVNQIDFDRLRALRKKLSSPWGKEALHLFEHRLNEIGDLLMDSFQVIQNSRVIQNSSQVNRNITKSEIASSCLIQTIKPERNFKKTDLLEFIIDKIDQPIEALGNALDHYNVGFKFNYETIQSTQKIRSLTVNSNLYFWILKNYGPNSELTQKCFDDIFESRIWVDLNLTPEKEVPDGLTTGAFNSICSIYLEFMNEKVPFKNGYLQYLQLAKNHEIIHPFFEYNLPIIFGINKNPYHFKNLYEVVRPEIKSNKANKRKSNEVNLEQNHNERKNWFKLLEEIYYHKLHTNNSNITENFKESFENFWDMITLEKIPELKYLSDNLNRNNENLSQQVFEGFSKKQKQ
;
A
#
# COMPACT_ATOMS: atom_id res chain seq x y z
N ALA A 1 31.21 -23.72 -6.50
CA ALA A 1 30.05 -24.36 -5.85
C ALA A 1 29.08 -25.02 -6.85
N LEU A 2 28.48 -24.30 -7.81
CA LEU A 2 27.59 -24.95 -8.82
C LEU A 2 28.35 -25.88 -9.78
N LEU A 3 29.50 -25.44 -10.28
CA LEU A 3 30.38 -26.26 -11.14
C LEU A 3 30.92 -27.49 -10.39
N SER A 4 31.24 -27.35 -9.10
CA SER A 4 31.68 -28.46 -8.26
C SER A 4 30.56 -29.46 -7.92
N LYS A 5 29.31 -29.16 -8.27
CA LYS A 5 28.16 -30.08 -8.18
C LYS A 5 27.74 -30.60 -9.57
N ASN A 6 28.60 -30.50 -10.60
CA ASN A 6 28.30 -30.89 -11.98
C ASN A 6 27.03 -30.26 -12.57
N ALA A 7 26.68 -29.04 -12.15
CA ALA A 7 25.55 -28.34 -12.71
C ALA A 7 25.79 -28.01 -14.20
N ILE A 8 24.89 -28.45 -15.07
CA ILE A 8 24.88 -28.03 -16.49
C ILE A 8 24.36 -26.60 -16.55
N LEU A 9 25.25 -25.66 -16.83
CA LEU A 9 24.92 -24.23 -16.92
C LEU A 9 24.68 -23.85 -18.38
N SER A 10 23.54 -23.20 -18.66
CA SER A 10 23.26 -22.74 -20.02
C SER A 10 24.22 -21.62 -20.42
N ARG A 11 24.56 -21.56 -21.72
CA ARG A 11 25.38 -20.47 -22.28
C ARG A 11 24.77 -19.09 -21.98
N TYR A 12 23.44 -18.97 -22.06
CA TYR A 12 22.72 -17.74 -21.72
C TYR A 12 22.90 -17.36 -20.25
N PHE A 13 22.86 -18.34 -19.34
CA PHE A 13 23.11 -18.12 -17.93
C PHE A 13 24.54 -17.65 -17.67
N VAL A 14 25.54 -18.30 -18.26
CA VAL A 14 26.94 -17.87 -18.17
C VAL A 14 27.14 -16.47 -18.75
N GLN A 15 26.48 -16.16 -19.87
CA GLN A 15 26.55 -14.82 -20.48
C GLN A 15 25.94 -13.76 -19.56
N ARG A 16 24.76 -14.00 -18.97
CA ARG A 16 24.17 -13.13 -17.96
C ARG A 16 25.09 -13.00 -16.74
N LEU A 17 25.67 -14.10 -16.29
CA LEU A 17 26.57 -14.11 -15.15
C LEU A 17 27.85 -13.30 -15.47
N LEU A 18 28.44 -13.44 -16.64
CA LEU A 18 29.59 -12.62 -17.05
C LEU A 18 29.21 -11.15 -17.25
N MET A 19 28.03 -10.84 -17.79
CA MET A 19 27.54 -9.46 -17.92
C MET A 19 27.31 -8.76 -16.58
N HIS A 20 26.95 -9.50 -15.54
CA HIS A 20 26.60 -8.94 -14.23
C HIS A 20 27.72 -9.10 -13.18
N PHE A 21 28.54 -10.14 -13.31
CA PHE A 21 29.54 -10.59 -12.34
C PHE A 21 30.96 -10.70 -12.89
N GLY A 22 31.14 -10.66 -14.21
CA GLY A 22 32.47 -10.67 -14.79
C GLY A 22 33.28 -9.48 -14.28
N ASN A 23 34.49 -9.74 -13.79
CA ASN A 23 35.47 -8.67 -13.64
C ASN A 23 35.77 -8.20 -15.05
N TYR A 24 35.33 -6.98 -15.38
CA TYR A 24 35.79 -6.36 -16.59
C TYR A 24 37.27 -6.06 -16.40
N ASP A 25 38.11 -6.68 -17.22
CA ASP A 25 39.52 -6.35 -17.29
C ASP A 25 39.63 -4.88 -17.71
N GLU A 26 40.11 -4.03 -16.80
CA GLU A 26 40.28 -2.61 -17.04
C GLU A 26 41.18 -2.34 -18.25
N ASN A 27 42.14 -3.23 -18.52
CA ASN A 27 43.00 -3.12 -19.70
C ASN A 27 42.21 -3.42 -20.98
N LEU A 28 41.24 -4.34 -20.93
CA LEU A 28 40.36 -4.65 -22.06
C LEU A 28 39.31 -3.54 -22.30
N ILE A 29 38.83 -2.89 -21.23
CA ILE A 29 38.03 -1.66 -21.35
C ILE A 29 38.87 -0.54 -21.95
N LYS A 30 40.10 -0.31 -21.45
CA LYS A 30 41.03 0.70 -21.97
C LYS A 30 41.39 0.45 -23.42
N LEU A 31 41.69 -0.79 -23.81
CA LEU A 31 41.92 -1.19 -25.21
C LEU A 31 40.68 -0.93 -26.07
N LYS A 32 39.47 -1.24 -25.58
CA LYS A 32 38.21 -0.98 -26.31
C LYS A 32 37.91 0.53 -26.43
N VAL A 33 38.37 1.33 -25.48
CA VAL A 33 38.31 2.81 -25.44
C VAL A 33 39.32 3.40 -26.43
N GLU A 34 40.57 2.93 -26.40
CA GLU A 34 41.66 3.36 -27.30
C GLU A 34 41.39 2.99 -28.77
N HIS A 35 40.71 1.87 -29.04
CA HIS A 35 40.39 1.43 -30.39
C HIS A 35 39.02 1.93 -30.94
N ASN A 36 38.17 2.58 -30.13
CA ASN A 36 36.88 3.16 -30.57
C ASN A 36 36.82 4.69 -30.38
N VAL A 37 37.82 5.40 -30.90
CA VAL A 37 38.09 6.83 -30.69
C VAL A 37 36.94 7.79 -31.02
N ASN A 38 35.84 7.35 -31.67
CA ASN A 38 34.81 8.27 -32.15
C ASN A 38 33.48 8.32 -31.37
N GLN A 39 33.26 7.53 -30.30
CA GLN A 39 31.99 7.62 -29.53
C GLN A 39 32.13 7.22 -28.04
N ILE A 40 33.03 7.84 -27.28
CA ILE A 40 33.07 7.62 -25.83
C ILE A 40 32.20 8.67 -25.14
N ASP A 41 30.96 8.27 -24.87
CA ASP A 41 30.07 8.97 -23.94
C ASP A 41 30.39 8.51 -22.50
N PHE A 42 31.11 9.36 -21.76
CA PHE A 42 31.43 9.11 -20.35
C PHE A 42 30.18 8.96 -19.48
N ASP A 43 29.04 9.54 -19.88
CA ASP A 43 27.75 9.32 -19.21
C ASP A 43 27.21 7.91 -19.50
N ARG A 44 27.51 7.32 -20.66
CA ARG A 44 27.18 5.93 -20.98
C ARG A 44 28.01 4.94 -20.16
N LEU A 45 29.29 5.22 -19.91
CA LEU A 45 30.14 4.44 -18.99
C LEU A 45 29.69 4.59 -17.54
N ARG A 46 29.34 5.81 -17.11
CA ARG A 46 28.77 6.07 -15.78
C ARG A 46 27.40 5.40 -15.62
N ALA A 47 26.56 5.40 -16.65
CA ALA A 47 25.28 4.70 -16.69
C ALA A 47 25.44 3.18 -16.71
N LEU A 48 26.48 2.64 -17.35
CA LEU A 48 26.84 1.22 -17.26
C LEU A 48 27.28 0.85 -15.84
N ARG A 49 28.11 1.68 -15.18
CA ARG A 49 28.51 1.49 -13.77
C ARG A 49 27.31 1.61 -12.82
N LYS A 50 26.37 2.53 -13.08
CA LYS A 50 25.11 2.68 -12.34
C LYS A 50 24.13 1.52 -12.62
N LYS A 51 24.11 0.97 -13.84
CA LYS A 51 23.43 -0.29 -14.21
C LYS A 51 24.08 -1.52 -13.57
N LEU A 52 25.39 -1.52 -13.35
CA LEU A 52 26.13 -2.57 -12.63
C LEU A 52 25.90 -2.48 -11.10
N SER A 53 25.50 -1.32 -10.60
CA SER A 53 24.91 -1.10 -9.27
C SER A 53 23.43 -1.49 -9.18
N SER A 54 22.81 -1.93 -10.29
CA SER A 54 21.49 -2.58 -10.25
C SER A 54 21.58 -3.88 -9.45
N PRO A 55 20.54 -4.31 -8.71
CA PRO A 55 20.57 -5.53 -7.92
C PRO A 55 20.54 -6.78 -8.81
N TRP A 56 21.66 -7.08 -9.47
CA TRP A 56 21.90 -8.25 -10.31
C TRP A 56 21.56 -9.58 -9.62
N GLY A 57 21.62 -9.61 -8.29
CA GLY A 57 21.19 -10.75 -7.48
C GLY A 57 19.72 -11.10 -7.75
N LYS A 58 18.88 -10.11 -8.02
CA LYS A 58 17.46 -10.29 -8.31
C LYS A 58 17.21 -10.93 -9.67
N GLU A 59 17.90 -10.54 -10.74
CA GLU A 59 17.78 -11.22 -12.04
C GLU A 59 18.18 -12.70 -11.93
N ALA A 60 19.22 -12.99 -11.18
CA ALA A 60 19.66 -14.36 -10.92
C ALA A 60 18.62 -15.14 -10.08
N LEU A 61 18.11 -14.57 -8.98
CA LEU A 61 17.07 -15.21 -8.17
C LEU A 61 15.79 -15.47 -8.98
N HIS A 62 15.39 -14.51 -9.82
CA HIS A 62 14.23 -14.66 -10.68
C HIS A 62 14.42 -15.77 -11.73
N LEU A 63 15.61 -15.90 -12.32
CA LEU A 63 15.89 -17.01 -13.26
C LEU A 63 15.78 -18.38 -12.59
N PHE A 64 16.02 -18.44 -11.29
CA PHE A 64 15.98 -19.67 -10.50
C PHE A 64 14.77 -19.77 -9.56
N GLU A 65 13.71 -18.98 -9.79
CA GLU A 65 12.53 -18.94 -8.90
C GLU A 65 12.00 -20.34 -8.54
N HIS A 66 11.89 -21.21 -9.55
CA HIS A 66 11.44 -22.60 -9.42
C HIS A 66 12.40 -23.54 -8.67
N ARG A 67 13.61 -23.11 -8.32
CA ARG A 67 14.66 -23.89 -7.63
C ARG A 67 15.26 -23.15 -6.44
N LEU A 68 14.64 -22.06 -5.97
CA LEU A 68 15.17 -21.29 -4.85
C LEU A 68 15.28 -22.12 -3.57
N ASN A 69 14.41 -23.11 -3.38
CA ASN A 69 14.51 -24.10 -2.31
C ASN A 69 15.76 -24.98 -2.38
N GLU A 70 16.32 -25.23 -3.56
CA GLU A 70 17.50 -26.09 -3.75
C GLU A 70 18.82 -25.30 -3.76
N ILE A 71 18.81 -24.12 -4.39
CA ILE A 71 20.03 -23.35 -4.67
C ILE A 71 20.01 -21.91 -4.16
N GLY A 72 18.90 -21.45 -3.58
CA GLY A 72 18.73 -20.07 -3.14
C GLY A 72 19.77 -19.63 -2.11
N ASP A 73 20.02 -20.44 -1.08
CA ASP A 73 21.02 -20.11 -0.06
C ASP A 73 22.43 -20.02 -0.65
N LEU A 74 22.76 -20.93 -1.58
CA LEU A 74 24.03 -20.92 -2.29
C LEU A 74 24.19 -19.67 -3.17
N LEU A 75 23.10 -19.22 -3.79
CA LEU A 75 23.10 -17.96 -4.54
C LEU A 75 23.34 -16.78 -3.59
N MET A 76 22.66 -16.73 -2.44
CA MET A 76 22.84 -15.67 -1.44
C MET A 76 24.26 -15.63 -0.87
N ASP A 77 24.85 -16.80 -0.55
CA ASP A 77 26.26 -16.93 -0.15
C ASP A 77 27.19 -16.35 -1.22
N SER A 78 26.96 -16.74 -2.47
CA SER A 78 27.78 -16.29 -3.61
C SER A 78 27.67 -14.77 -3.79
N PHE A 79 26.46 -14.22 -3.66
CA PHE A 79 26.22 -12.78 -3.79
C PHE A 79 26.93 -12.00 -2.70
N GLN A 80 26.91 -12.51 -1.48
CA GLN A 80 27.62 -11.93 -0.34
C GLN A 80 29.14 -11.88 -0.59
N VAL A 81 29.74 -13.01 -1.00
CA VAL A 81 31.17 -13.09 -1.31
C VAL A 81 31.56 -12.09 -2.40
N ILE A 82 30.74 -11.99 -3.45
CA ILE A 82 31.01 -11.08 -4.58
C ILE A 82 30.91 -9.61 -4.15
N GLN A 83 29.88 -9.23 -3.38
CA GLN A 83 29.74 -7.84 -2.93
C GLN A 83 30.89 -7.44 -2.00
N ASN A 84 31.25 -8.30 -1.06
CA ASN A 84 32.37 -8.03 -0.15
C ASN A 84 33.71 -7.94 -0.88
N SER A 85 33.93 -8.79 -1.89
CA SER A 85 35.13 -8.71 -2.75
C SER A 85 35.24 -7.39 -3.51
N ARG A 86 34.11 -6.78 -3.91
CA ARG A 86 34.08 -5.47 -4.62
C ARG A 86 34.32 -4.28 -3.69
N VAL A 87 33.85 -4.35 -2.44
CA VAL A 87 34.08 -3.29 -1.42
C VAL A 87 35.57 -3.17 -1.10
N ILE A 88 36.30 -4.29 -1.03
CA ILE A 88 37.74 -4.34 -0.73
C ILE A 88 38.60 -3.65 -1.81
N GLN A 89 38.15 -3.59 -3.06
CA GLN A 89 38.92 -3.02 -4.18
C GLN A 89 38.76 -1.51 -4.35
N ASN A 90 37.78 -0.85 -3.72
CA ASN A 90 37.48 0.58 -3.91
C ASN A 90 37.90 1.47 -2.72
N SER A 91 38.92 1.02 -1.98
CA SER A 91 39.27 1.52 -0.64
C SER A 91 39.80 2.97 -0.62
N SER A 92 38.89 3.92 -0.38
CA SER A 92 39.17 5.07 0.49
C SER A 92 38.19 5.24 1.64
N GLN A 93 37.12 4.44 1.79
CA GLN A 93 36.27 4.48 3.00
C GLN A 93 35.61 3.13 3.35
N VAL A 94 35.82 2.73 4.62
CA VAL A 94 35.09 1.77 5.48
C VAL A 94 34.98 0.30 5.02
N ASN A 95 35.70 -0.59 5.73
CA ASN A 95 35.53 -2.05 5.74
C ASN A 95 34.16 -2.45 6.32
N ARG A 96 33.05 -2.26 5.59
CA ARG A 96 31.74 -2.81 5.97
C ARG A 96 31.54 -4.16 5.28
N ASN A 97 31.39 -5.22 6.08
CA ASN A 97 30.95 -6.52 5.59
C ASN A 97 29.44 -6.47 5.31
N ILE A 98 29.04 -6.68 4.06
CA ILE A 98 27.63 -6.70 3.66
C ILE A 98 27.04 -8.06 4.05
N THR A 99 25.86 -8.02 4.65
CA THR A 99 25.09 -9.18 5.10
C THR A 99 24.14 -9.69 4.02
N LYS A 100 23.71 -10.95 4.12
CA LYS A 100 22.66 -11.51 3.26
C LYS A 100 21.33 -10.74 3.38
N SER A 101 21.03 -10.27 4.59
CA SER A 101 19.85 -9.45 4.90
C SER A 101 19.84 -8.15 4.11
N GLU A 102 20.95 -7.40 4.11
CA GLU A 102 21.07 -6.18 3.29
C GLU A 102 20.93 -6.45 1.79
N ILE A 103 21.49 -7.56 1.31
CA ILE A 103 21.36 -7.98 -0.09
C ILE A 103 19.90 -8.32 -0.41
N ALA A 104 19.22 -9.04 0.49
CA ALA A 104 17.83 -9.43 0.34
C ALA A 104 16.91 -8.21 0.35
N SER A 105 17.12 -7.23 1.25
CA SER A 105 16.37 -5.96 1.27
C SER A 105 16.54 -5.17 -0.04
N SER A 106 17.75 -5.14 -0.61
CA SER A 106 17.99 -4.52 -1.92
C SER A 106 17.28 -5.26 -3.05
N CYS A 107 17.27 -6.59 -3.01
CA CYS A 107 16.52 -7.41 -3.97
C CYS A 107 15.01 -7.22 -3.83
N LEU A 108 14.48 -7.05 -2.61
CA LEU A 108 13.07 -6.86 -2.32
C LEU A 108 12.49 -5.67 -3.07
N ILE A 109 13.15 -4.50 -3.01
CA ILE A 109 12.74 -3.30 -3.75
C ILE A 109 12.54 -3.65 -5.22
N GLN A 110 13.51 -4.32 -5.84
CA GLN A 110 13.38 -4.68 -7.24
C GLN A 110 12.30 -5.72 -7.49
N THR A 111 12.11 -6.67 -6.58
CA THR A 111 11.11 -7.72 -6.70
C THR A 111 9.72 -7.13 -6.80
N ILE A 112 9.40 -6.10 -5.99
CA ILE A 112 8.09 -5.44 -5.93
C ILE A 112 7.82 -4.38 -6.99
N LYS A 113 8.66 -4.29 -8.02
CA LYS A 113 8.46 -3.36 -9.14
C LYS A 113 7.06 -3.44 -9.75
N PRO A 114 6.44 -2.31 -10.14
CA PRO A 114 5.07 -2.28 -10.64
C PRO A 114 4.85 -3.15 -11.88
N GLU A 115 5.84 -3.24 -12.77
CA GLU A 115 5.76 -3.99 -14.03
C GLU A 115 5.85 -5.51 -13.83
N ARG A 116 6.08 -5.98 -12.59
CA ARG A 116 6.25 -7.40 -12.30
C ARG A 116 4.91 -8.10 -12.16
N ASN A 117 4.89 -9.33 -12.66
CA ASN A 117 3.74 -10.21 -12.53
C ASN A 117 3.92 -11.14 -11.33
N PHE A 118 3.09 -10.95 -10.31
CA PHE A 118 3.11 -11.73 -9.06
C PHE A 118 2.13 -12.90 -9.12
N LYS A 119 2.29 -13.80 -10.10
CA LYS A 119 1.49 -15.04 -10.16
C LYS A 119 1.92 -16.07 -9.13
N LYS A 120 3.20 -16.04 -8.75
CA LYS A 120 3.81 -16.90 -7.73
C LYS A 120 4.46 -16.03 -6.67
N THR A 121 4.47 -16.53 -5.44
CA THR A 121 5.02 -15.83 -4.27
C THR A 121 6.34 -16.42 -3.82
N ASP A 122 6.82 -17.51 -4.45
CA ASP A 122 8.04 -18.24 -4.08
C ASP A 122 9.27 -17.32 -3.97
N LEU A 123 9.49 -16.45 -4.97
CA LEU A 123 10.61 -15.50 -4.94
C LEU A 123 10.48 -14.46 -3.84
N LEU A 124 9.26 -13.94 -3.63
CA LEU A 124 8.99 -12.94 -2.60
C LEU A 124 9.21 -13.53 -1.21
N GLU A 125 8.65 -14.72 -0.97
CA GLU A 125 8.77 -15.46 0.29
C GLU A 125 10.23 -15.82 0.57
N PHE A 126 10.95 -16.31 -0.43
CA PHE A 126 12.38 -16.59 -0.30
C PHE A 126 13.18 -15.34 0.09
N ILE A 127 12.94 -14.19 -0.55
CA ILE A 127 13.65 -12.96 -0.23
C ILE A 127 13.31 -12.49 1.19
N ILE A 128 12.04 -12.50 1.56
CA ILE A 128 11.57 -12.06 2.88
C ILE A 128 12.16 -12.93 4.00
N ASP A 129 12.27 -14.25 3.80
CA ASP A 129 12.89 -15.19 4.74
C ASP A 129 14.37 -14.87 5.04
N LYS A 130 15.07 -14.18 4.12
CA LYS A 130 16.47 -13.80 4.30
C LYS A 130 16.68 -12.42 4.93
N ILE A 131 15.61 -11.70 5.25
CA ILE A 131 15.67 -10.36 5.84
C ILE A 131 15.45 -10.45 7.35
N ASP A 132 16.35 -9.86 8.13
CA ASP A 132 16.25 -9.89 9.60
C ASP A 132 15.06 -9.05 10.12
N GLN A 133 14.77 -7.92 9.47
CA GLN A 133 13.65 -7.01 9.79
C GLN A 133 12.69 -6.90 8.59
N PRO A 134 11.89 -7.94 8.32
CA PRO A 134 11.11 -8.03 7.07
C PRO A 134 10.00 -6.96 6.97
N ILE A 135 9.41 -6.57 8.11
CA ILE A 135 8.36 -5.54 8.16
C ILE A 135 8.94 -4.18 7.76
N GLU A 136 10.06 -3.79 8.38
CA GLU A 136 10.74 -2.53 8.07
C GLU A 136 11.24 -2.49 6.63
N ALA A 137 11.87 -3.58 6.16
CA ALA A 137 12.35 -3.66 4.78
C ALA A 137 11.22 -3.57 3.76
N LEU A 138 10.06 -4.20 4.04
CA LEU A 138 8.89 -4.08 3.17
C LEU A 138 8.30 -2.67 3.21
N GLY A 139 8.23 -2.05 4.39
CA GLY A 139 7.84 -0.64 4.54
C GLY A 139 8.70 0.29 3.69
N ASN A 140 10.02 0.17 3.79
CA ASN A 140 11.00 0.90 2.99
C ASN A 140 10.86 0.63 1.49
N ALA A 141 10.57 -0.61 1.10
CA ALA A 141 10.36 -0.96 -0.30
C ALA A 141 9.07 -0.32 -0.85
N LEU A 142 7.98 -0.31 -0.07
CA LEU A 142 6.74 0.37 -0.41
C LEU A 142 6.95 1.90 -0.53
N ASP A 143 7.73 2.49 0.39
CA ASP A 143 8.12 3.91 0.32
C ASP A 143 8.92 4.23 -0.93
N HIS A 144 9.84 3.35 -1.34
CA HIS A 144 10.63 3.53 -2.55
C HIS A 144 9.76 3.72 -3.81
N TYR A 145 8.59 3.08 -3.86
CA TYR A 145 7.62 3.24 -4.95
C TYR A 145 6.57 4.31 -4.69
N ASN A 146 6.64 5.00 -3.54
CA ASN A 146 5.61 5.92 -3.06
C ASN A 146 4.24 5.24 -2.92
N VAL A 147 4.16 4.04 -2.34
CA VAL A 147 2.86 3.41 -2.02
C VAL A 147 2.23 4.14 -0.83
N GLY A 148 1.00 4.63 -1.02
CA GLY A 148 0.21 5.31 -0.01
C GLY A 148 -0.71 6.35 -0.63
N PHE A 149 -1.37 7.14 0.23
CA PHE A 149 -2.21 8.27 -0.18
C PHE A 149 -1.35 9.45 -0.66
N LYS A 150 -1.64 9.99 -1.84
CA LYS A 150 -0.86 11.05 -2.52
C LYS A 150 -1.67 12.32 -2.74
N PHE A 151 -2.98 12.23 -2.89
CA PHE A 151 -3.82 13.35 -3.26
C PHE A 151 -4.72 13.81 -2.10
N ASN A 152 -4.79 15.13 -1.90
CA ASN A 152 -5.82 15.69 -1.04
C ASN A 152 -7.18 15.73 -1.76
N TYR A 153 -8.23 16.11 -1.03
CA TYR A 153 -9.60 16.23 -1.52
C TYR A 153 -9.73 17.09 -2.79
N GLU A 154 -9.06 18.24 -2.86
CA GLU A 154 -9.16 19.15 -4.02
C GLU A 154 -8.46 18.57 -5.26
N THR A 155 -7.32 17.91 -5.04
CA THR A 155 -6.51 17.41 -6.15
C THR A 155 -7.11 16.14 -6.76
N ILE A 156 -7.73 15.27 -5.97
CA ILE A 156 -8.36 14.05 -6.51
C ILE A 156 -9.57 14.37 -7.39
N GLN A 157 -10.29 15.47 -7.12
CA GLN A 157 -11.43 15.91 -7.93
C GLN A 157 -11.02 16.55 -9.25
N SER A 158 -9.88 17.25 -9.28
CA SER A 158 -9.44 18.06 -10.41
C SER A 158 -8.37 17.40 -11.28
N THR A 159 -7.75 16.31 -10.81
CA THR A 159 -6.65 15.66 -11.53
C THR A 159 -7.13 14.91 -12.77
N GLN A 160 -6.58 15.28 -13.93
CA GLN A 160 -6.69 14.52 -15.17
C GLN A 160 -5.66 13.37 -15.28
N LYS A 161 -4.74 13.26 -14.30
CA LYS A 161 -3.75 12.18 -14.31
C LYS A 161 -4.40 10.86 -13.93
N ILE A 162 -4.29 9.89 -14.83
CA ILE A 162 -4.77 8.51 -14.62
C ILE A 162 -4.18 7.95 -13.32
N ARG A 163 -5.03 7.35 -12.49
CA ARG A 163 -4.61 6.63 -11.28
C ARG A 163 -4.80 5.14 -11.46
N SER A 164 -3.74 4.42 -11.11
CA SER A 164 -3.75 2.97 -10.94
C SER A 164 -2.97 2.65 -9.67
N LEU A 165 -2.98 1.38 -9.29
CA LEU A 165 -2.20 0.90 -8.16
C LEU A 165 -0.72 1.16 -8.40
N THR A 166 -0.03 1.60 -7.35
CA THR A 166 1.39 1.95 -7.43
C THR A 166 2.26 0.72 -7.70
N VAL A 167 1.92 -0.43 -7.12
CA VAL A 167 2.55 -1.73 -7.40
C VAL A 167 1.49 -2.79 -7.70
N ASN A 168 1.92 -3.99 -8.07
CA ASN A 168 1.01 -5.07 -8.48
C ASN A 168 0.03 -5.45 -7.35
N SER A 169 -1.27 -5.59 -7.69
CA SER A 169 -2.34 -5.92 -6.74
C SER A 169 -2.13 -7.23 -5.97
N ASN A 170 -1.42 -8.22 -6.56
CA ASN A 170 -1.13 -9.48 -5.88
C ASN A 170 -0.11 -9.30 -4.75
N LEU A 171 0.75 -8.28 -4.77
CA LEU A 171 1.58 -7.94 -3.62
C LEU A 171 0.72 -7.44 -2.46
N TYR A 172 -0.24 -6.57 -2.72
CA TYR A 172 -1.17 -6.09 -1.70
C TYR A 172 -1.99 -7.23 -1.10
N PHE A 173 -2.45 -8.15 -1.94
CA PHE A 173 -3.14 -9.37 -1.50
C PHE A 173 -2.23 -10.21 -0.61
N TRP A 174 -0.96 -10.39 -1.00
CA TRP A 174 0.01 -11.13 -0.21
C TRP A 174 0.29 -10.49 1.14
N ILE A 175 0.45 -9.16 1.19
CA ILE A 175 0.62 -8.40 2.43
C ILE A 175 -0.59 -8.60 3.35
N LEU A 176 -1.79 -8.42 2.82
CA LEU A 176 -3.04 -8.60 3.58
C LEU A 176 -3.14 -10.00 4.20
N LYS A 177 -2.86 -11.06 3.44
CA LYS A 177 -2.99 -12.43 3.94
C LYS A 177 -1.90 -12.82 4.96
N ASN A 178 -0.69 -12.24 4.87
CA ASN A 178 0.42 -12.56 5.77
C ASN A 178 0.48 -11.71 7.03
N TYR A 179 0.16 -10.41 6.94
CA TYR A 179 0.26 -9.47 8.06
C TYR A 179 -1.09 -9.15 8.69
N GLY A 180 -2.20 -9.44 8.01
CA GLY A 180 -3.56 -9.22 8.53
C GLY A 180 -4.06 -7.78 8.40
N PRO A 181 -5.34 -7.55 8.71
CA PRO A 181 -6.02 -6.29 8.39
C PRO A 181 -5.56 -5.08 9.20
N ASN A 182 -5.08 -5.30 10.43
CA ASN A 182 -4.72 -4.22 11.35
C ASN A 182 -3.22 -3.87 11.30
N SER A 183 -2.45 -4.47 10.39
CA SER A 183 -1.03 -4.15 10.27
C SER A 183 -0.81 -2.81 9.58
N GLU A 184 0.25 -2.09 9.98
CA GLU A 184 0.63 -0.82 9.36
C GLU A 184 0.92 -0.96 7.86
N LEU A 185 1.54 -2.08 7.45
CA LEU A 185 1.80 -2.40 6.05
C LEU A 185 0.50 -2.55 5.26
N THR A 186 -0.47 -3.30 5.80
CA THR A 186 -1.79 -3.45 5.18
C THR A 186 -2.48 -2.10 5.08
N GLN A 187 -2.43 -1.29 6.13
CA GLN A 187 -3.04 0.03 6.12
C GLN A 187 -2.40 0.93 5.04
N LYS A 188 -1.07 0.93 4.91
CA LYS A 188 -0.37 1.67 3.86
C LYS A 188 -0.74 1.22 2.45
N CYS A 189 -0.90 -0.09 2.23
CA CYS A 189 -1.45 -0.61 0.97
C CYS A 189 -2.89 -0.14 0.74
N PHE A 190 -3.70 -0.14 1.80
CA PHE A 190 -5.08 0.29 1.72
C PHE A 190 -5.21 1.77 1.35
N ASP A 191 -4.33 2.63 1.85
CA ASP A 191 -4.26 4.04 1.45
C ASP A 191 -4.12 4.20 -0.09
N ASP A 192 -3.22 3.44 -0.75
CA ASP A 192 -3.04 3.47 -2.21
C ASP A 192 -4.23 2.88 -2.98
N ILE A 193 -4.79 1.76 -2.48
CA ILE A 193 -5.94 1.08 -3.07
C ILE A 193 -7.17 1.99 -3.00
N PHE A 194 -7.44 2.56 -1.84
CA PHE A 194 -8.61 3.39 -1.59
C PHE A 194 -8.57 4.65 -2.45
N GLU A 195 -7.43 5.35 -2.51
CA GLU A 195 -7.28 6.50 -3.40
C GLU A 195 -7.54 6.12 -4.87
N SER A 196 -6.96 5.00 -5.33
CA SER A 196 -7.16 4.51 -6.71
C SER A 196 -8.63 4.17 -6.99
N ARG A 197 -9.31 3.55 -6.02
CA ARG A 197 -10.73 3.17 -6.14
C ARG A 197 -11.65 4.38 -6.19
N ILE A 198 -11.39 5.42 -5.38
CA ILE A 198 -12.10 6.70 -5.43
C ILE A 198 -11.87 7.37 -6.78
N TRP A 199 -10.62 7.45 -7.25
CA TRP A 199 -10.35 8.05 -8.56
C TRP A 199 -11.08 7.35 -9.70
N VAL A 200 -11.10 6.01 -9.70
CA VAL A 200 -11.86 5.21 -10.67
C VAL A 200 -13.34 5.61 -10.66
N ASP A 201 -13.95 5.71 -9.49
CA ASP A 201 -15.36 6.05 -9.35
C ASP A 201 -15.70 7.46 -9.84
N LEU A 202 -14.84 8.43 -9.56
CA LEU A 202 -15.03 9.82 -10.01
C LEU A 202 -14.91 9.98 -11.53
N ASN A 203 -14.09 9.13 -12.17
CA ASN A 203 -13.79 9.20 -13.61
C ASN A 203 -14.59 8.17 -14.44
N LEU A 204 -15.42 7.35 -13.81
CA LEU A 204 -16.31 6.43 -14.51
C LEU A 204 -17.57 7.17 -14.95
N THR A 205 -17.85 7.16 -16.26
CA THR A 205 -19.09 7.71 -16.82
C THR A 205 -20.13 6.60 -17.04
N PRO A 206 -21.45 6.90 -17.01
CA PRO A 206 -22.48 5.87 -17.17
C PRO A 206 -22.42 5.07 -18.48
N GLU A 207 -21.78 5.65 -19.51
CA GLU A 207 -21.65 5.05 -20.85
C GLU A 207 -20.43 4.13 -20.99
N LYS A 208 -19.53 4.11 -19.99
CA LYS A 208 -18.25 3.39 -20.06
C LYS A 208 -18.13 2.34 -18.97
N GLU A 209 -17.57 1.20 -19.32
CA GLU A 209 -17.24 0.15 -18.36
C GLU A 209 -15.94 0.44 -17.58
N VAL A 210 -15.03 1.22 -18.18
CA VAL A 210 -13.73 1.59 -17.58
C VAL A 210 -13.42 3.07 -17.79
N PRO A 211 -12.73 3.73 -16.84
CA PRO A 211 -12.28 5.12 -17.03
C PRO A 211 -11.29 5.26 -18.19
N ASP A 212 -11.28 6.43 -18.82
CA ASP A 212 -10.39 6.71 -19.95
C ASP A 212 -8.90 6.55 -19.56
N GLY A 213 -8.16 5.87 -20.43
CA GLY A 213 -6.73 5.62 -20.25
C GLY A 213 -6.37 4.52 -19.25
N LEU A 214 -7.36 3.94 -18.54
CA LEU A 214 -7.16 2.76 -17.71
C LEU A 214 -7.47 1.48 -18.51
N THR A 215 -6.63 0.46 -18.39
CA THR A 215 -6.91 -0.84 -19.02
C THR A 215 -7.93 -1.62 -18.19
N THR A 216 -8.71 -2.49 -18.82
CA THR A 216 -9.65 -3.39 -18.12
C THR A 216 -8.95 -4.24 -17.05
N GLY A 217 -7.74 -4.71 -17.33
CA GLY A 217 -6.94 -5.46 -16.35
C GLY A 217 -6.55 -4.63 -15.13
N ALA A 218 -6.20 -3.35 -15.32
CA ALA A 218 -5.89 -2.44 -14.21
C ALA A 218 -7.16 -2.07 -13.41
N PHE A 219 -8.26 -1.80 -14.09
CA PHE A 219 -9.58 -1.56 -13.48
C PHE A 219 -10.00 -2.76 -12.61
N ASN A 220 -10.06 -3.96 -13.19
CA ASN A 220 -10.38 -5.19 -12.48
C ASN A 220 -9.43 -5.40 -11.29
N SER A 221 -8.13 -5.09 -11.46
CA SER A 221 -7.15 -5.21 -10.38
C SER A 221 -7.47 -4.29 -9.21
N ILE A 222 -7.83 -3.01 -9.42
CA ILE A 222 -8.12 -2.11 -8.28
C ILE A 222 -9.45 -2.49 -7.62
N CYS A 223 -10.50 -2.77 -8.39
CA CYS A 223 -11.81 -3.11 -7.82
C CYS A 223 -11.75 -4.44 -7.06
N SER A 224 -11.15 -5.46 -7.67
CA SER A 224 -10.97 -6.78 -7.04
C SER A 224 -10.16 -6.68 -5.73
N ILE A 225 -9.04 -5.96 -5.71
CA ILE A 225 -8.20 -5.89 -4.50
C ILE A 225 -8.85 -5.06 -3.40
N TYR A 226 -9.60 -4.01 -3.76
CA TYR A 226 -10.40 -3.25 -2.81
C TYR A 226 -11.40 -4.16 -2.09
N LEU A 227 -12.15 -4.97 -2.82
CA LEU A 227 -13.10 -5.93 -2.23
C LEU A 227 -12.42 -6.97 -1.32
N GLU A 228 -11.23 -7.46 -1.67
CA GLU A 228 -10.45 -8.35 -0.79
C GLU A 228 -10.12 -7.70 0.55
N PHE A 229 -9.74 -6.41 0.53
CA PHE A 229 -9.45 -5.65 1.75
C PHE A 229 -10.71 -5.40 2.57
N MET A 230 -11.85 -5.14 1.93
CA MET A 230 -13.14 -4.99 2.61
C MET A 230 -13.59 -6.29 3.26
N ASN A 231 -13.47 -7.42 2.55
CA ASN A 231 -13.82 -8.75 3.06
C ASN A 231 -12.93 -9.21 4.23
N GLU A 232 -11.64 -8.84 4.22
CA GLU A 232 -10.72 -9.06 5.34
C GLU A 232 -10.78 -7.94 6.38
N LYS A 233 -11.78 -7.05 6.32
CA LYS A 233 -12.14 -6.20 7.46
C LYS A 233 -11.14 -5.10 7.79
N VAL A 234 -10.39 -4.62 6.79
CA VAL A 234 -9.37 -3.56 6.96
C VAL A 234 -10.03 -2.24 7.44
N PRO A 235 -9.52 -1.60 8.50
CA PRO A 235 -10.10 -0.38 9.05
C PRO A 235 -10.01 0.83 8.09
N PHE A 236 -11.04 1.68 8.12
CA PHE A 236 -11.02 2.99 7.49
C PHE A 236 -10.40 4.03 8.44
N LYS A 237 -9.63 4.95 7.88
CA LYS A 237 -9.12 6.12 8.61
C LYS A 237 -10.13 7.26 8.57
N ASN A 238 -10.18 8.09 9.62
CA ASN A 238 -11.02 9.28 9.68
C ASN A 238 -10.86 10.21 8.46
N GLY A 239 -9.62 10.34 7.96
CA GLY A 239 -9.30 11.15 6.78
C GLY A 239 -9.98 10.69 5.48
N TYR A 240 -10.52 9.47 5.44
CA TYR A 240 -11.21 8.94 4.26
C TYR A 240 -12.62 9.51 4.06
N LEU A 241 -13.21 10.04 5.13
CA LEU A 241 -14.60 10.48 5.15
C LEU A 241 -14.90 11.53 4.08
N GLN A 242 -13.98 12.47 3.86
CA GLN A 242 -14.13 13.50 2.82
C GLN A 242 -14.12 12.93 1.39
N TYR A 243 -13.46 11.79 1.17
CA TYR A 243 -13.42 11.12 -0.13
C TYR A 243 -14.63 10.23 -0.33
N LEU A 244 -15.11 9.57 0.74
CA LEU A 244 -16.35 8.81 0.72
C LEU A 244 -17.56 9.67 0.35
N GLN A 245 -17.58 10.93 0.81
CA GLN A 245 -18.61 11.92 0.42
C GLN A 245 -18.70 12.15 -1.09
N LEU A 246 -17.61 11.91 -1.84
CA LEU A 246 -17.55 12.08 -3.28
C LEU A 246 -17.94 10.83 -4.06
N ALA A 247 -17.91 9.67 -3.40
CA ALA A 247 -18.13 8.40 -4.06
C ALA A 247 -19.59 8.28 -4.50
N LYS A 248 -19.82 7.83 -5.73
CA LYS A 248 -21.13 7.51 -6.30
C LYS A 248 -21.42 6.02 -6.19
N ASN A 249 -20.41 5.16 -6.25
CA ASN A 249 -20.64 3.72 -6.23
C ASN A 249 -20.86 3.17 -4.82
N HIS A 250 -22.00 2.50 -4.62
CA HIS A 250 -22.36 1.82 -3.36
C HIS A 250 -21.32 0.80 -2.90
N GLU A 251 -20.58 0.16 -3.81
CA GLU A 251 -19.49 -0.76 -3.47
C GLU A 251 -18.39 -0.08 -2.64
N ILE A 252 -18.19 1.23 -2.79
CA ILE A 252 -17.22 1.99 -1.98
C ILE A 252 -17.82 2.47 -0.66
N ILE A 253 -19.09 2.86 -0.69
CA ILE A 253 -19.78 3.52 0.43
C ILE A 253 -20.26 2.50 1.46
N HIS A 254 -20.85 1.39 1.00
CA HIS A 254 -21.47 0.39 1.87
C HIS A 254 -20.48 -0.27 2.84
N PRO A 255 -19.26 -0.68 2.45
CA PRO A 255 -18.30 -1.24 3.41
C PRO A 255 -18.02 -0.33 4.61
N PHE A 256 -18.10 0.98 4.42
CA PHE A 256 -17.91 1.94 5.50
C PHE A 256 -19.10 1.94 6.49
N PHE A 257 -20.35 2.06 6.00
CA PHE A 257 -21.54 2.17 6.85
C PHE A 257 -22.15 0.83 7.32
N GLU A 258 -21.94 -0.24 6.56
CA GLU A 258 -22.48 -1.56 6.86
C GLU A 258 -21.55 -2.43 7.69
N TYR A 259 -20.25 -2.11 7.68
CA TYR A 259 -19.25 -2.95 8.34
C TYR A 259 -18.31 -2.13 9.25
N ASN A 260 -17.63 -1.12 8.71
CA ASN A 260 -16.57 -0.45 9.46
C ASN A 260 -17.12 0.35 10.67
N LEU A 261 -18.06 1.26 10.44
CA LEU A 261 -18.67 2.04 11.52
C LEU A 261 -19.42 1.15 12.53
N PRO A 262 -20.26 0.18 12.11
CA PRO A 262 -20.88 -0.76 13.06
C PRO A 262 -19.90 -1.39 14.03
N ILE A 263 -18.69 -1.77 13.61
CA ILE A 263 -17.68 -2.34 14.51
C ILE A 263 -17.17 -1.34 15.54
N ILE A 264 -16.88 -0.11 15.12
CA ILE A 264 -16.45 0.97 16.01
C ILE A 264 -17.53 1.27 17.06
N PHE A 265 -18.79 1.27 16.64
CA PHE A 265 -19.93 1.53 17.52
C PHE A 265 -20.43 0.29 18.27
N GLY A 266 -19.83 -0.89 18.05
CA GLY A 266 -20.23 -2.14 18.72
C GLY A 266 -21.59 -2.67 18.29
N ILE A 267 -22.06 -2.30 17.10
CA ILE A 267 -23.36 -2.66 16.53
C ILE A 267 -23.21 -4.00 15.83
N ASN A 268 -24.01 -4.97 16.26
CA ASN A 268 -23.93 -6.32 15.72
C ASN A 268 -24.70 -6.40 14.39
N LYS A 269 -23.98 -6.26 13.27
CA LYS A 269 -24.49 -6.56 11.93
C LYS A 269 -24.01 -7.92 11.46
N ASN A 270 -24.87 -8.62 10.71
CA ASN A 270 -24.49 -9.87 10.06
C ASN A 270 -23.28 -9.64 9.15
N PRO A 271 -22.30 -10.56 9.12
CA PRO A 271 -21.13 -10.42 8.28
C PRO A 271 -21.54 -10.45 6.80
N TYR A 272 -21.53 -9.29 6.16
CA TYR A 272 -21.69 -9.18 4.72
C TYR A 272 -20.38 -9.54 4.03
N HIS A 273 -20.44 -10.40 3.01
CA HIS A 273 -19.30 -10.76 2.19
C HIS A 273 -19.51 -10.20 0.79
N PHE A 274 -18.63 -9.29 0.38
CA PHE A 274 -18.69 -8.68 -0.94
C PHE A 274 -18.27 -9.70 -1.98
N LYS A 275 -19.19 -10.02 -2.90
CA LYS A 275 -18.91 -10.91 -4.02
C LYS A 275 -17.92 -10.23 -4.96
N ASN A 276 -16.75 -10.84 -5.14
CA ASN A 276 -15.76 -10.37 -6.11
C ASN A 276 -16.18 -10.80 -7.53
N LEU A 277 -16.64 -9.85 -8.33
CA LEU A 277 -17.08 -10.08 -9.72
C LEU A 277 -15.99 -9.78 -10.75
N TYR A 278 -14.82 -9.33 -10.30
CA TYR A 278 -13.75 -8.87 -11.18
C TYR A 278 -12.76 -10.00 -11.47
N GLU A 279 -12.56 -10.30 -12.75
CA GLU A 279 -11.65 -11.36 -13.18
C GLU A 279 -10.19 -10.97 -12.95
N VAL A 280 -9.59 -11.50 -11.87
CA VAL A 280 -8.16 -11.34 -11.56
C VAL A 280 -7.60 -12.64 -10.99
N VAL A 281 -6.48 -13.11 -11.53
CA VAL A 281 -5.77 -14.28 -11.01
C VAL A 281 -5.00 -13.91 -9.74
N ARG A 282 -5.44 -14.43 -8.60
CA ARG A 282 -4.76 -14.30 -7.31
C ARG A 282 -3.83 -15.47 -7.05
N PRO A 283 -2.65 -15.27 -6.44
CA PRO A 283 -1.78 -16.36 -6.05
C PRO A 283 -2.40 -17.16 -4.90
N GLU A 284 -2.13 -18.46 -4.87
CA GLU A 284 -2.45 -19.29 -3.71
C GLU A 284 -1.51 -18.93 -2.56
N ILE A 285 -2.06 -18.49 -1.43
CA ILE A 285 -1.28 -18.14 -0.25
C ILE A 285 -1.56 -19.17 0.84
N LYS A 286 -0.52 -19.87 1.27
CA LYS A 286 -0.58 -20.73 2.46
C LYS A 286 -0.72 -19.84 3.67
N SER A 287 -1.95 -19.65 4.15
CA SER A 287 -2.20 -18.77 5.31
C SER A 287 -1.48 -19.33 6.54
N ASN A 288 -0.44 -18.65 7.01
CA ASN A 288 0.16 -18.95 8.32
C ASN A 288 -0.78 -18.45 9.42
N LYS A 289 -1.72 -19.30 9.84
CA LYS A 289 -2.73 -19.02 10.89
C LYS A 289 -2.12 -18.58 12.23
N ALA A 290 -0.81 -18.76 12.44
CA ALA A 290 -0.10 -18.39 13.66
C ALA A 290 -0.10 -16.86 13.93
N ASN A 291 -0.03 -16.02 12.89
CA ASN A 291 0.04 -14.56 13.07
C ASN A 291 -1.35 -13.88 13.10
N LYS A 292 -2.41 -14.51 12.58
CA LYS A 292 -3.78 -13.95 12.60
C LYS A 292 -4.39 -13.86 14.01
N ARG A 293 -3.87 -14.59 15.01
CA ARG A 293 -4.51 -14.75 16.33
C ARG A 293 -4.13 -13.73 17.41
N LYS A 294 -3.18 -12.80 17.18
CA LYS A 294 -2.75 -11.85 18.22
C LYS A 294 -3.39 -10.45 18.15
N SER A 295 -4.28 -10.18 17.19
CA SER A 295 -4.83 -8.82 16.98
C SER A 295 -6.27 -8.62 17.49
N ASN A 296 -6.94 -9.65 18.01
CA ASN A 296 -8.37 -9.55 18.34
C ASN A 296 -8.66 -9.04 19.76
N GLU A 297 -7.66 -8.69 20.55
CA GLU A 297 -7.85 -7.88 21.76
C GLU A 297 -7.51 -6.43 21.44
N VAL A 298 -8.38 -5.79 20.65
CA VAL A 298 -8.39 -4.32 20.57
C VAL A 298 -8.83 -3.83 21.95
N ASN A 299 -7.94 -3.09 22.59
CA ASN A 299 -8.09 -2.58 23.95
C ASN A 299 -9.41 -1.78 24.05
N LEU A 300 -10.29 -2.13 25.01
CA LEU A 300 -11.62 -1.53 25.18
C LEU A 300 -11.56 0.02 25.28
N GLU A 301 -10.47 0.56 25.85
CA GLU A 301 -10.24 2.01 25.96
C GLU A 301 -9.87 2.69 24.63
N GLN A 302 -9.14 2.02 23.73
CA GLN A 302 -8.84 2.55 22.39
C GLN A 302 -10.12 2.69 21.57
N ASN A 303 -11.03 1.73 21.72
CA ASN A 303 -12.31 1.70 21.02
C ASN A 303 -13.22 2.87 21.45
N HIS A 304 -13.16 3.31 22.71
CA HIS A 304 -13.95 4.45 23.19
C HIS A 304 -13.49 5.80 22.61
N ASN A 305 -12.17 6.06 22.57
CA ASN A 305 -11.64 7.29 21.97
C ASN A 305 -11.89 7.34 20.46
N GLU A 306 -11.73 6.20 19.78
CA GLU A 306 -12.03 6.08 18.36
C GLU A 306 -13.51 6.35 18.06
N ARG A 307 -14.43 5.73 18.81
CA ARG A 307 -15.87 5.98 18.74
C ARG A 307 -16.22 7.45 18.93
N LYS A 308 -15.64 8.11 19.93
CA LYS A 308 -15.88 9.54 20.20
C LYS A 308 -15.42 10.42 19.03
N ASN A 309 -14.26 10.13 18.46
CA ASN A 309 -13.74 10.87 17.30
C ASN A 309 -14.63 10.69 16.08
N TRP A 310 -15.07 9.46 15.80
CA TRP A 310 -16.01 9.20 14.71
C TRP A 310 -17.36 9.86 14.93
N PHE A 311 -17.92 9.79 16.14
CA PHE A 311 -19.20 10.43 16.45
C PHE A 311 -19.15 11.93 16.18
N LYS A 312 -18.10 12.62 16.64
CA LYS A 312 -17.92 14.06 16.38
C LYS A 312 -17.88 14.37 14.87
N LEU A 313 -17.16 13.58 14.09
CA LEU A 313 -17.06 13.76 12.63
C LEU A 313 -18.41 13.55 11.92
N LEU A 314 -19.16 12.53 12.34
CA LEU A 314 -20.48 12.24 11.78
C LEU A 314 -21.50 13.32 12.19
N GLU A 315 -21.46 13.78 13.44
CA GLU A 315 -22.30 14.88 13.93
C GLU A 315 -22.06 16.18 13.16
N GLU A 316 -20.79 16.54 12.90
CA GLU A 316 -20.42 17.69 12.08
C GLU A 316 -20.99 17.58 10.65
N ILE A 317 -21.04 16.38 10.07
CA ILE A 317 -21.65 16.16 8.74
C ILE A 317 -23.16 16.37 8.81
N TYR A 318 -23.82 15.77 9.80
CA TYR A 318 -25.26 15.83 9.95
C TYR A 318 -25.74 17.28 10.11
N TYR A 319 -25.22 18.01 11.11
CA TYR A 319 -25.72 19.35 11.42
C TYR A 319 -25.20 20.44 10.48
N HIS A 320 -24.00 20.31 9.91
CA HIS A 320 -23.38 21.40 9.14
C HIS A 320 -23.31 21.18 7.64
N LYS A 321 -23.27 19.93 7.15
CA LYS A 321 -23.01 19.66 5.73
C LYS A 321 -24.20 19.09 4.96
N LEU A 322 -25.06 18.30 5.58
CA LEU A 322 -26.23 17.73 4.90
C LEU A 322 -27.38 18.72 4.74
N HIS A 323 -27.54 19.63 5.71
CA HIS A 323 -28.61 20.65 5.70
C HIS A 323 -28.19 21.99 5.09
N THR A 324 -26.90 22.16 4.77
CA THR A 324 -26.45 23.22 3.87
C THR A 324 -26.44 22.64 2.46
N ASN A 325 -26.84 23.40 1.43
CA ASN A 325 -26.85 22.96 0.02
C ASN A 325 -25.42 22.73 -0.52
N ASN A 326 -24.67 21.83 0.10
CA ASN A 326 -23.30 21.52 -0.26
C ASN A 326 -23.33 20.51 -1.42
N SER A 327 -23.07 21.02 -2.63
CA SER A 327 -23.18 20.29 -3.90
C SER A 327 -22.26 19.07 -4.03
N ASN A 328 -21.33 18.88 -3.08
CA ASN A 328 -20.25 17.92 -3.23
C ASN A 328 -20.52 16.55 -2.58
N ILE A 329 -21.59 16.41 -1.79
CA ILE A 329 -21.97 15.13 -1.18
C ILE A 329 -22.92 14.38 -2.11
N THR A 330 -22.55 13.17 -2.51
CA THR A 330 -23.39 12.33 -3.37
C THR A 330 -24.64 11.83 -2.65
N GLU A 331 -25.72 11.63 -3.40
CA GLU A 331 -26.99 11.14 -2.84
C GLU A 331 -26.84 9.77 -2.18
N ASN A 332 -26.08 8.87 -2.81
CA ASN A 332 -25.82 7.53 -2.28
C ASN A 332 -25.06 7.57 -0.94
N PHE A 333 -24.18 8.55 -0.73
CA PHE A 333 -23.55 8.77 0.56
C PHE A 333 -24.56 9.28 1.58
N LYS A 334 -25.42 10.24 1.21
CA LYS A 334 -26.45 10.79 2.12
C LYS A 334 -27.40 9.70 2.60
N GLU A 335 -27.94 8.91 1.67
CA GLU A 335 -28.85 7.81 1.99
C GLU A 335 -28.20 6.81 2.95
N SER A 336 -26.97 6.38 2.65
CA SER A 336 -26.23 5.45 3.51
C SER A 336 -25.92 6.06 4.89
N PHE A 337 -25.60 7.35 4.93
CA PHE A 337 -25.31 8.09 6.14
C PHE A 337 -26.55 8.22 7.02
N GLU A 338 -27.68 8.66 6.47
CA GLU A 338 -28.93 8.85 7.21
C GLU A 338 -29.41 7.52 7.82
N ASN A 339 -29.38 6.45 7.03
CA ASN A 339 -29.69 5.09 7.51
C ASN A 339 -28.80 4.67 8.69
N PHE A 340 -27.50 4.98 8.64
CA PHE A 340 -26.58 4.67 9.73
C PHE A 340 -26.78 5.60 10.95
N TRP A 341 -27.01 6.89 10.71
CA TRP A 341 -27.23 7.89 11.75
C TRP A 341 -28.48 7.60 12.57
N ASP A 342 -29.58 7.23 11.90
CA ASP A 342 -30.81 6.81 12.56
C ASP A 342 -30.57 5.56 13.42
N MET A 343 -29.79 4.60 12.93
CA MET A 343 -29.45 3.39 13.68
C MET A 343 -28.71 3.72 14.99
N ILE A 344 -27.67 4.57 14.96
CA ILE A 344 -26.89 4.88 16.18
C ILE A 344 -27.65 5.77 17.17
N THR A 345 -28.60 6.58 16.70
CA THR A 345 -29.45 7.41 17.56
C THR A 345 -30.62 6.61 18.18
N LEU A 346 -31.19 5.65 17.44
CA LEU A 346 -32.26 4.76 17.92
C LEU A 346 -31.75 3.70 18.91
N GLU A 347 -30.55 3.16 18.70
CA GLU A 347 -29.97 2.14 19.59
C GLU A 347 -29.59 2.67 20.99
N LYS A 348 -29.75 3.99 21.25
CA LYS A 348 -29.52 4.61 22.57
C LYS A 348 -28.21 4.15 23.21
N ILE A 349 -27.10 4.18 22.47
CA ILE A 349 -25.78 3.91 23.04
C ILE A 349 -25.59 4.88 24.22
N PRO A 350 -25.54 4.43 25.49
CA PRO A 350 -25.65 5.30 26.66
C PRO A 350 -24.57 6.39 26.71
N GLU A 351 -23.39 6.09 26.15
CA GLU A 351 -22.26 6.99 25.99
C GLU A 351 -22.54 8.15 25.02
N LEU A 352 -23.37 7.93 23.98
CA LEU A 352 -23.75 8.99 23.03
C LEU A 352 -24.68 10.01 23.66
N LYS A 353 -25.53 9.60 24.61
CA LYS A 353 -26.36 10.53 25.39
C LYS A 353 -25.49 11.44 26.25
N TYR A 354 -24.48 10.88 26.92
CA TYR A 354 -23.49 11.66 27.70
C TYR A 354 -22.61 12.58 26.82
N LEU A 355 -22.21 12.13 25.62
CA LEU A 355 -21.45 12.94 24.67
C LEU A 355 -22.28 14.08 24.09
N SER A 356 -23.53 13.81 23.69
CA SER A 356 -24.50 14.81 23.24
C SER A 356 -24.81 15.83 24.35
N ASP A 357 -25.07 15.37 25.58
CA ASP A 357 -25.36 16.25 26.73
C ASP A 357 -24.16 17.15 27.10
N ASN A 358 -22.92 16.65 26.99
CA ASN A 358 -21.71 17.45 27.26
C ASN A 358 -21.36 18.43 26.13
N LEU A 359 -21.64 18.08 24.87
CA LEU A 359 -21.43 18.99 23.75
C LEU A 359 -22.49 20.09 23.72
N ASN A 360 -23.75 19.78 24.05
CA ASN A 360 -24.81 20.77 24.23
C ASN A 360 -24.47 21.77 25.33
N ARG A 361 -23.90 21.34 26.47
CA ARG A 361 -23.39 22.26 27.50
C ARG A 361 -22.25 23.17 27.02
N ASN A 362 -21.38 22.67 26.14
CA ASN A 362 -20.29 23.49 25.57
C ASN A 362 -20.81 24.49 24.52
N ASN A 363 -21.80 24.11 23.72
CA ASN A 363 -22.43 24.99 22.73
C ASN A 363 -23.36 26.03 23.39
N GLU A 364 -24.03 25.71 24.50
CA GLU A 364 -24.74 26.68 25.35
C GLU A 364 -23.78 27.70 25.97
N ASN A 365 -22.59 27.27 26.38
CA ASN A 365 -21.55 28.19 26.88
C ASN A 365 -20.97 29.09 25.78
N LEU A 366 -20.78 28.58 24.55
CA LEU A 366 -20.35 29.39 23.41
C LEU A 366 -21.42 30.38 22.95
N SER A 367 -22.69 29.99 22.95
CA SER A 367 -23.80 30.88 22.61
C SER A 367 -24.05 31.93 23.70
N GLN A 368 -23.84 31.62 24.98
CA GLN A 368 -23.84 32.60 26.07
C GLN A 368 -22.64 33.55 26.02
N GLN A 369 -21.42 33.10 25.70
CA GLN A 369 -20.27 33.98 25.52
C GLN A 369 -20.41 34.91 24.32
N VAL A 370 -21.02 34.45 23.23
CA VAL A 370 -21.34 35.30 22.08
C VAL A 370 -22.44 36.31 22.45
N PHE A 371 -23.50 35.91 23.17
CA PHE A 371 -24.54 36.83 23.63
C PHE A 371 -24.05 37.88 24.64
N GLU A 372 -23.17 37.52 25.58
CA GLU A 372 -22.56 38.47 26.52
C GLU A 372 -21.58 39.45 25.82
N GLY A 373 -20.90 38.99 24.76
CA GLY A 373 -20.06 39.84 23.90
C GLY A 373 -20.87 40.87 23.09
N PHE A 374 -22.10 40.53 22.67
CA PHE A 374 -23.00 41.45 21.98
C PHE A 374 -23.71 42.43 22.93
N SER A 375 -24.06 42.02 24.15
CA SER A 375 -24.71 42.91 25.13
C SER A 375 -23.76 43.99 25.70
N LYS A 376 -22.45 43.71 25.76
CA LYS A 376 -21.43 44.71 26.19
C LYS A 376 -21.08 45.75 25.12
N LYS A 377 -21.38 45.51 23.85
CA LYS A 377 -21.12 46.46 22.74
C LYS A 377 -22.29 47.42 22.45
N GLN A 378 -23.44 47.28 23.12
CA GLN A 378 -24.56 48.23 23.01
C GLN A 378 -24.65 49.21 24.20
N LYS A 379 -23.66 49.21 25.10
CA LYS A 379 -23.57 50.12 26.26
C LYS A 379 -22.25 50.90 26.35
N GLN A 380 -21.56 51.13 25.22
CA GLN A 380 -20.47 52.09 25.13
C GLN A 380 -20.72 53.09 24.01
#